data_AF-A0A9D1SJ25-F1
#
_entry.id   AF-A0A9D1SJ25-F1
#
_cell.length_a   1.000
_cell.length_b   1.000
_cell.length_c   1.000
_cell.angle_alpha   90.00
_cell.angle_beta   90.00
_cell.angle_gamma   90.00
#
_symmetry.space_group_name_H-M   'P 1'
#
loop_
_entity.id
_entity.type
_entity.pdbx_description
1 polymer ?
#
loop_
_entity_poly.entity_id
_entity_poly.type
_entity_poly.pdbx_seq_one_letter_code
_entity_poly.pdbx_strand_id
1 'polypeptide(L)' 'MKKKTGGLAALERDIMTETERELLKRDIVRVAEEYFETDGQAEIDIKRTERGYSVCLLLHARRIKKIWSPQ' A
#
# COMPACT_ATOMS: atom_id res chain seq x y z
N MET A 1 -1.04 8.21 36.08
CA MET A 1 -0.97 8.34 34.61
C MET A 1 -0.98 6.94 33.99
N LYS A 2 -2.01 6.59 33.21
CA LYS A 2 -2.05 5.32 32.47
C LYS A 2 -1.06 5.42 31.30
N LYS A 3 0.01 4.62 31.31
CA LYS A 3 0.90 4.46 30.15
C LYS A 3 0.09 3.83 29.02
N LYS A 4 -0.13 4.57 27.92
CA LYS A 4 -0.63 4.00 26.67
C LYS A 4 0.48 3.14 26.07
N THR A 5 0.45 1.85 26.33
CA THR A 5 1.30 0.84 25.68
C THR A 5 0.72 0.51 24.30
N GLY A 6 0.68 1.49 23.39
CA GLY A 6 0.11 1.31 22.06
C GLY A 6 1.09 1.76 20.99
N GLY A 7 1.67 0.81 20.25
CA GLY A 7 2.35 1.12 18.98
C GLY A 7 3.55 0.26 18.61
N LEU A 8 4.26 -0.34 19.56
CA LEU A 8 5.53 -1.03 19.27
C LEU A 8 5.39 -2.52 18.93
N ALA A 9 4.31 -3.19 19.37
CA ALA A 9 4.12 -4.63 19.13
C ALA A 9 3.82 -5.00 17.66
N ALA A 10 3.61 -4.02 16.78
CA ALA A 10 3.12 -4.25 15.42
C ALA A 10 4.22 -4.44 14.35
N LEU A 11 5.48 -4.12 14.65
CA LEU A 11 6.59 -4.23 13.69
C LEU A 11 7.30 -5.59 13.72
N GLU A 12 7.05 -6.42 14.73
CA GLU A 12 7.62 -7.76 14.90
C GLU A 12 6.74 -8.89 14.33
N ARG A 13 5.90 -8.58 13.34
CA ARG A 13 5.15 -9.63 12.63
C ARG A 13 6.08 -10.39 11.68
N ASP A 14 6.44 -11.61 12.08
CA ASP A 14 7.41 -12.46 11.37
C ASP A 14 6.95 -12.89 9.98
N ILE A 15 5.64 -13.06 9.77
CA ILE A 15 5.10 -13.61 8.52
C ILE A 15 3.90 -12.79 8.06
N MET A 16 3.95 -12.33 6.81
CA MET A 16 2.79 -11.83 6.08
C MET A 16 2.18 -12.98 5.30
N THR A 17 0.92 -13.28 5.56
CA THR A 17 0.17 -14.32 4.85
C THR A 17 -0.16 -13.87 3.43
N GLU A 18 -0.44 -14.83 2.54
CA GLU A 18 -0.83 -14.50 1.15
C GLU A 18 -2.10 -13.64 1.11
N THR A 19 -3.07 -13.93 1.98
CA THR A 19 -4.28 -13.13 2.15
C THR A 19 -3.95 -11.68 2.51
N GLU A 20 -2.98 -11.43 3.38
CA GLU A 20 -2.55 -10.07 3.75
C GLU A 20 -1.83 -9.37 2.60
N ARG A 21 -1.08 -10.11 1.74
CA ARG A 21 -0.49 -9.53 0.52
C ARG A 21 -1.56 -9.08 -0.47
N GLU A 22 -2.55 -9.94 -0.71
CA GLU A 22 -3.64 -9.63 -1.64
C GLU A 22 -4.52 -8.48 -1.11
N LEU A 23 -4.74 -8.40 0.20
CA LEU A 23 -5.40 -7.26 0.82
C LEU A 23 -4.62 -5.96 0.60
N LEU A 24 -3.30 -5.97 0.86
CA LEU A 24 -2.44 -4.81 0.63
C LEU A 24 -2.46 -4.37 -0.85
N LYS A 25 -2.36 -5.33 -1.77
CA LYS A 25 -2.44 -5.08 -3.21
C LYS A 25 -3.75 -4.40 -3.59
N ARG A 26 -4.89 -4.96 -3.13
CA ARG A 26 -6.23 -4.41 -3.41
C ARG A 26 -6.37 -2.98 -2.88
N ASP A 27 -5.91 -2.73 -1.66
CA ASP A 27 -6.00 -1.41 -1.05
C ASP A 27 -5.15 -0.37 -1.79
N ILE A 28 -3.94 -0.74 -2.23
CA ILE A 28 -3.09 0.17 -3.00
C ILE A 28 -3.67 0.46 -4.40
N VAL A 29 -4.21 -0.55 -5.08
CA VAL A 29 -4.88 -0.35 -6.38
C VAL A 29 -6.05 0.63 -6.23
N ARG A 30 -6.87 0.45 -5.19
CA ARG A 30 -7.99 1.35 -4.90
C ARG A 30 -7.53 2.79 -4.67
N VAL A 31 -6.46 3.01 -3.91
CA VAL A 31 -5.88 4.35 -3.73
C VAL A 31 -5.36 4.89 -5.06
N ALA A 32 -4.70 4.06 -5.87
CA ALA A 32 -4.20 4.50 -7.17
C ALA A 32 -5.33 4.97 -8.10
N GLU A 33 -6.48 4.29 -8.10
CA GLU A 33 -7.67 4.68 -8.86
C GLU A 33 -8.26 6.05 -8.45
N GLU A 34 -8.01 6.52 -7.23
CA GLU A 34 -8.45 7.86 -6.81
C GLU A 34 -7.66 8.99 -7.48
N TYR A 35 -6.40 8.74 -7.86
CA TYR A 35 -5.48 9.77 -8.35
C TYR A 35 -5.02 9.54 -9.80
N PHE A 36 -5.18 8.33 -10.31
CA PHE A 36 -4.69 7.89 -11.62
C PHE A 36 -5.78 7.12 -12.37
N GLU A 37 -5.76 7.25 -13.70
CA GLU A 37 -6.40 6.28 -14.57
C GLU A 37 -5.52 5.03 -14.56
N THR A 38 -6.04 3.92 -14.03
CA THR A 38 -5.32 2.65 -13.98
C THR A 38 -6.11 1.58 -14.74
N ASP A 39 -5.45 0.46 -15.06
CA ASP A 39 -6.11 -0.74 -15.61
C ASP A 39 -6.63 -1.69 -14.52
N GLY A 40 -6.58 -1.27 -13.25
CA GLY A 40 -6.98 -2.08 -12.10
C GLY A 40 -6.00 -3.22 -11.77
N GLN A 41 -4.84 -3.28 -12.43
CA GLN A 41 -3.83 -4.31 -12.19
C GLN A 41 -2.58 -3.73 -11.53
N ALA A 42 -2.00 -4.52 -10.64
CA ALA A 42 -0.72 -4.23 -10.01
C ALA A 42 0.04 -5.51 -9.73
N GLU A 43 1.35 -5.46 -9.91
CA GLU A 43 2.29 -6.45 -9.43
C GLU A 43 2.85 -5.99 -8.09
N ILE A 44 2.92 -6.90 -7.13
CA ILE A 44 3.45 -6.61 -5.80
C ILE A 44 4.54 -7.63 -5.47
N ASP A 45 5.71 -7.14 -5.09
CA ASP A 45 6.82 -7.96 -4.59
C ASP A 45 7.13 -7.53 -3.15
N ILE A 46 6.96 -8.46 -2.21
CA ILE A 46 7.16 -8.21 -0.78
C ILE A 46 8.24 -9.14 -0.25
N LYS A 47 9.39 -8.56 0.10
CA LYS A 47 10.55 -9.28 0.63
C LYS A 47 10.76 -8.96 2.10
N ARG A 48 10.97 -9.98 2.93
CA ARG A 48 11.37 -9.79 4.32
C ARG A 48 12.81 -9.24 4.36
N THR A 49 13.07 -8.33 5.28
CA THR A 49 14.38 -7.74 5.55
C THR A 49 14.65 -7.80 7.05
N GLU A 50 15.88 -7.51 7.46
CA GLU A 50 16.27 -7.45 8.88
C GLU A 50 15.46 -6.44 9.72
N ARG A 51 14.85 -5.44 9.06
CA ARG A 51 14.12 -4.34 9.73
C ARG A 51 12.63 -4.30 9.40
N GLY A 52 12.06 -5.33 8.77
CA GLY A 52 10.67 -5.28 8.31
C GLY A 52 10.48 -5.90 6.93
N TYR A 53 9.71 -5.23 6.09
CA TYR A 53 9.42 -5.65 4.72
C TYR A 53 9.88 -4.59 3.71
N SER A 54 10.52 -5.03 2.63
CA SER A 54 10.68 -4.26 1.40
C SER A 54 9.48 -4.55 0.52
N VAL A 55 8.76 -3.51 0.12
CA VAL A 55 7.56 -3.60 -0.71
C VAL A 55 7.84 -2.85 -2.01
N CYS A 56 7.78 -3.56 -3.12
CA CYS A 56 7.79 -3.00 -4.46
C CYS A 56 6.41 -3.21 -5.08
N LEU A 57 5.85 -2.15 -5.66
CA LEU A 57 4.58 -2.20 -6.35
C LEU A 57 4.72 -1.54 -7.72
N LEU A 58 4.30 -2.26 -8.74
CA LEU A 58 4.30 -1.82 -10.13
C LEU A 58 2.86 -1.79 -10.60
N LEU A 59 2.43 -0.66 -11.15
CA LEU A 59 1.11 -0.51 -11.75
C LEU A 59 1.20 0.31 -13.02
N HIS A 60 0.29 0.05 -13.95
CA HIS A 60 0.11 0.89 -15.13
C HIS A 60 -0.88 2.01 -14.80
N ALA A 61 -0.36 3.23 -14.79
CA ALA A 61 -1.14 4.41 -14.46
C ALA A 61 -0.89 5.55 -15.44
N ARG A 62 -1.95 6.26 -15.79
CA ARG A 62 -1.90 7.58 -16.41
C ARG A 62 -2.38 8.61 -15.39
N ARG A 63 -1.62 9.70 -15.24
CA ARG A 63 -2.00 10.79 -14.33
C ARG A 63 -3.31 11.45 -14.79
N ILE A 64 -4.28 11.54 -13.88
CA ILE A 64 -5.45 12.40 -14.07
C ILE A 64 -5.00 13.83 -13.76
N LYS A 65 -4.53 14.59 -14.77
CA LYS A 65 -4.46 16.05 -14.64
C LYS A 65 -5.86 16.63 -14.90
N LYS A 66 -6.78 16.49 -13.94
CA LYS A 66 -7.84 17.49 -13.82
C LYS A 66 -7.34 18.56 -12.87
N ILE A 67 -6.59 19.52 -13.42
CA ILE A 67 -6.55 20.84 -12.80
C ILE A 67 -8.00 21.33 -12.92
N TRP A 68 -8.75 21.26 -11.83
CA TRP A 68 -10.00 22.00 -11.76
C TRP A 68 -9.60 23.48 -11.73
N SER A 69 -9.50 24.08 -12.91
CA SER A 69 -9.53 25.53 -13.04
C SER A 69 -10.97 25.93 -12.75
N PRO A 70 -11.27 26.61 -11.62
CA PRO A 70 -12.55 27.27 -11.51
C PRO A 70 -12.58 28.33 -12.62
N GLN A 71 -13.47 28.16 -13.59
CA GLN A 71 -13.83 29.26 -14.51
C GLN A 71 -14.68 30.28 -13.75
#